data_AF-A0A6B2C9A8-F1
#
_entry.id   AF-A0A6B2C9A8-F1
#
_cell.length_a   1.000
_cell.length_b   1.000
_cell.length_c   1.000
_cell.angle_alpha   90.00
_cell.angle_beta   90.00
_cell.angle_gamma   90.00
#
_symmetry.space_group_name_H-M   'P 1'
#
loop_
_entity.id
_entity.type
_entity.pdbx_description
1 polymer ?
#
loop_
_entity_poly.entity_id
_entity_poly.type
_entity_poly.pdbx_seq_one_letter_code
_entity_poly.pdbx_strand_id
1 'polypeptide(L)'
;MREEIYKVLGMHCASCTIAIQRSLYKIGVEADVSLASEELRVRYDPSKIRALDILKAVRRAGYDLYKEEIYIYFKRSLTYDETRILDKILSNAEGVIDSTIDPMGRFVRIIYNPLTTSSQKITELIVSSGFEVSETKSEAVVEDVGERVIRRELERLKISVMISMPLTIILIICYMFGDLITIPLSKDTFLKDLFIGIPLSTIVLGVGSSRFLKTAIRSFLNLSPGMDALVILGTYSTYIFSLLTALRILSGQTFFEASSAVISFVLLGRYIEIRLKIREDL
;
A
#
# COMPACT_ATOMS: atom_id res chain seq x y z
N MET A 1 30.30 9.47 3.43
CA MET A 1 28.93 9.12 3.88
C MET A 1 28.07 10.36 3.75
N ARG A 2 26.89 10.20 3.19
CA ARG A 2 25.89 11.26 3.05
C ARG A 2 24.75 11.00 4.00
N GLU A 3 24.25 12.05 4.64
CA GLU A 3 23.13 12.00 5.57
C GLU A 3 21.95 12.77 4.99
N GLU A 4 20.78 12.14 4.95
CA GLU A 4 19.55 12.76 4.46
C GLU A 4 18.39 12.43 5.39
N ILE A 5 17.43 13.35 5.47
CA ILE A 5 16.22 13.21 6.27
C ILE A 5 15.03 13.18 5.33
N TYR A 6 14.22 12.13 5.44
CA TYR A 6 13.00 11.97 4.68
C TYR A 6 11.80 11.95 5.63
N LYS A 7 10.68 12.54 5.21
CA LYS A 7 9.41 12.32 5.89
C LYS A 7 8.73 11.08 5.32
N VAL A 8 8.32 10.15 6.18
CA VAL A 8 7.69 8.89 5.79
C VAL A 8 6.17 9.02 5.94
N LEU A 9 5.45 8.64 4.90
CA LEU A 9 3.99 8.65 4.88
C LEU A 9 3.45 7.30 5.37
N GLY A 10 2.45 7.35 6.27
CA GLY A 10 1.72 6.18 6.74
C GLY A 10 2.34 5.43 7.94
N MET A 11 3.25 6.07 8.69
CA MET A 11 3.79 5.49 9.94
C MET A 11 2.80 5.72 11.10
N HIS A 12 2.11 4.65 11.52
CA HIS A 12 1.10 4.73 12.60
C HIS A 12 1.36 3.79 13.79
N CYS A 13 2.46 3.04 13.80
CA CYS A 13 2.74 2.07 14.87
C CYS A 13 4.24 1.87 15.08
N ALA A 14 4.65 1.54 16.31
CA ALA A 14 6.04 1.21 16.65
C ALA A 14 6.60 0.02 15.85
N SER A 15 5.74 -0.90 15.38
CA SER A 15 6.16 -2.00 14.50
C SER A 15 6.55 -1.53 13.09
N CYS A 16 6.11 -0.34 12.66
CA CYS A 16 6.43 0.24 11.36
C CYS A 16 7.91 0.63 11.25
N THR A 17 8.51 1.11 12.34
CA THR A 17 9.90 1.58 12.36
C THR A 17 10.88 0.44 12.13
N ILE A 18 10.65 -0.71 12.78
CA ILE A 18 11.47 -1.93 12.63
C ILE A 18 11.41 -2.45 11.18
N ALA A 19 10.25 -2.43 10.55
CA ALA A 19 10.08 -2.89 9.17
C ALA A 19 10.90 -2.05 8.18
N ILE A 20 10.87 -0.72 8.33
CA ILE A 20 11.63 0.22 7.50
C ILE A 20 13.14 0.03 7.72
N GLN A 21 13.58 0.00 8.98
CA GLN A 21 15.00 -0.19 9.33
C GLN A 21 15.56 -1.51 8.77
N ARG A 22 14.83 -2.63 8.92
CA ARG A 22 15.24 -3.92 8.35
C ARG A 22 15.32 -3.89 6.83
N SER A 23 14.43 -3.16 6.15
CA SER A 23 14.44 -3.04 4.70
C SER A 23 15.67 -2.27 4.20
N LEU A 24 16.03 -1.19 4.89
CA LEU A 24 17.18 -0.34 4.57
C LEU A 24 18.51 -0.99 4.92
N TYR A 25 18.57 -1.73 6.03
CA TYR A 25 19.76 -2.50 6.40
C TYR A 25 20.17 -3.52 5.32
N LYS A 26 19.20 -4.16 4.65
CA LYS A 26 19.45 -5.14 3.57
C LYS A 26 20.16 -4.55 2.35
N ILE A 27 20.02 -3.25 2.12
CA ILE A 27 20.71 -2.56 1.03
C ILE A 27 21.98 -1.83 1.50
N GLY A 28 22.36 -1.99 2.78
CA GLY A 28 23.55 -1.36 3.35
C GLY A 28 23.38 0.11 3.75
N VAL A 29 22.14 0.53 4.06
CA VAL A 29 21.82 1.88 4.54
C VAL A 29 21.60 1.83 6.05
N GLU A 30 22.32 2.67 6.79
CA GLU A 30 22.03 2.91 8.20
C GLU A 30 20.81 3.83 8.31
N ALA A 31 19.82 3.42 9.09
CA ALA A 31 18.54 4.12 9.18
C ALA A 31 18.11 4.30 10.64
N ASP A 32 17.83 5.54 11.00
CA ASP A 32 17.19 5.91 12.26
C ASP A 32 15.79 6.44 11.98
N VAL A 33 14.78 5.89 12.65
CA VAL A 33 13.37 6.18 12.36
C VAL A 33 12.69 6.67 13.62
N SER A 34 12.20 7.90 13.56
CA SER A 34 11.44 8.52 14.63
C SER A 34 9.94 8.45 14.33
N LEU A 35 9.20 7.70 15.15
CA LEU A 35 7.73 7.67 15.04
C LEU A 35 7.11 9.01 15.43
N ALA A 36 7.72 9.74 16.38
CA ALA A 36 7.18 10.98 16.91
C ALA A 36 7.22 12.13 15.88
N SER A 37 8.25 12.16 15.02
CA SER A 37 8.41 13.19 13.98
C SER A 37 8.07 12.71 12.57
N GLU A 38 7.68 11.44 12.41
CA GLU A 38 7.47 10.80 11.10
C GLU A 38 8.71 10.86 10.18
N GLU A 39 9.90 10.96 10.76
CA GLU A 39 11.15 11.16 10.04
C GLU A 39 11.98 9.88 9.97
N LEU A 40 12.58 9.67 8.81
CA LEU A 40 13.58 8.67 8.52
C LEU A 40 14.90 9.40 8.21
N ARG A 41 15.89 9.21 9.07
CA ARG A 41 17.25 9.69 8.88
C ARG A 41 18.09 8.54 8.34
N VAL A 42 18.68 8.73 7.16
CA VAL A 42 19.49 7.72 6.49
C VAL A 42 20.93 8.17 6.35
N ARG A 43 21.86 7.25 6.56
CA ARG A 43 23.29 7.41 6.28
C ARG A 43 23.72 6.35 5.28
N TYR A 44 24.23 6.80 4.14
CA TYR A 44 24.60 5.91 3.03
C TYR A 44 25.80 6.43 2.23
N ASP A 45 26.35 5.56 1.39
CA ASP A 45 27.41 5.90 0.45
C ASP A 45 26.79 6.24 -0.93
N PRO A 46 26.81 7.51 -1.37
CA PRO A 46 26.18 7.92 -2.63
C PRO A 46 26.86 7.30 -3.87
N SER A 47 28.09 6.79 -3.76
CA SER A 47 28.73 6.06 -4.85
C SER A 47 28.19 4.64 -5.06
N LYS A 48 27.46 4.09 -4.07
CA LYS A 48 26.93 2.72 -4.10
C LYS A 48 25.40 2.67 -4.13
N ILE A 49 24.75 3.63 -3.48
CA ILE A 49 23.31 3.63 -3.23
C ILE A 49 22.74 4.98 -3.66
N ARG A 50 21.69 4.96 -4.48
CA ARG A 50 20.98 6.17 -4.89
C ARG A 50 19.77 6.41 -3.99
N ALA A 51 19.33 7.67 -3.90
CA ALA A 51 18.09 8.04 -3.21
C ALA A 51 16.87 7.24 -3.73
N LEU A 52 16.83 6.93 -5.03
CA LEU A 52 15.81 6.05 -5.62
C LEU A 52 15.76 4.65 -4.99
N ASP A 53 16.92 4.09 -4.62
CA ASP A 53 17.01 2.75 -4.05
C ASP A 53 16.48 2.73 -2.60
N ILE A 54 16.67 3.83 -1.87
CA ILE A 54 16.10 4.08 -0.55
C ILE A 54 14.58 4.16 -0.66
N LEU A 55 14.04 4.97 -1.59
CA LEU A 55 12.60 5.02 -1.87
C LEU A 55 12.02 3.63 -2.17
N LYS A 56 12.69 2.84 -3.02
CA LYS A 56 12.26 1.47 -3.37
C LYS A 56 12.33 0.52 -2.17
N ALA A 57 13.28 0.67 -1.26
CA ALA A 57 13.37 -0.13 -0.05
C ALA A 57 12.25 0.21 0.94
N VAL A 58 11.95 1.49 1.11
CA VAL A 58 10.82 1.95 1.95
C VAL A 58 9.48 1.46 1.39
N ARG A 59 9.28 1.54 0.07
CA ARG A 59 8.10 0.97 -0.62
C ARG A 59 7.97 -0.54 -0.47
N ARG A 60 9.08 -1.28 -0.48
CA ARG A 60 9.09 -2.73 -0.20
C ARG A 60 8.65 -3.06 1.24
N ALA A 61 8.87 -2.14 2.18
CA ALA A 61 8.38 -2.26 3.55
C ALA A 61 6.89 -1.87 3.70
N GLY A 62 6.28 -1.29 2.66
CA GLY A 62 4.86 -0.92 2.63
C GLY A 62 4.57 0.56 2.91
N TYR A 63 5.58 1.43 2.91
CA TYR A 63 5.47 2.87 3.18
C TYR A 63 5.89 3.70 1.96
N ASP A 64 5.62 5.00 1.96
CA ASP A 64 6.12 5.92 0.93
C ASP A 64 6.84 7.11 1.58
N LEU A 65 7.63 7.85 0.80
CA LEU A 65 8.30 9.07 1.26
C LEU A 65 7.59 10.31 0.70
N TYR A 66 7.52 11.36 1.51
CA TYR A 66 7.13 12.69 1.07
C TYR A 66 8.18 13.23 0.09
N LYS A 67 7.70 13.75 -1.03
CA LYS A 67 8.49 14.16 -2.19
C LYS A 67 7.69 15.17 -2.99
N GLU A 68 8.38 16.02 -3.73
CA GLU A 68 7.77 16.99 -4.66
C GLU A 68 8.28 16.76 -6.08
N GLU A 69 7.57 17.29 -7.07
CA GLU A 69 7.94 17.19 -8.48
C GLU A 69 8.07 18.58 -9.09
N ILE A 70 9.10 18.72 -9.92
CA ILE A 70 9.30 19.94 -10.69
C ILE A 70 9.51 19.59 -12.15
N TYR A 71 8.84 20.36 -13.01
CA TYR A 71 8.98 20.30 -14.45
C TYR A 71 9.76 21.52 -14.91
N ILE A 72 10.94 21.28 -15.48
CA ILE A 72 11.82 22.33 -15.99
C ILE A 72 11.83 22.22 -17.50
N TYR A 73 11.30 23.23 -18.16
CA TYR A 73 11.22 23.32 -19.61
C TYR A 73 12.45 24.03 -20.16
N PHE A 74 13.02 23.50 -21.25
CA PHE A 74 14.17 24.06 -21.94
C PHE A 74 13.74 24.86 -23.17
N LYS A 75 14.49 25.92 -23.50
CA LYS A 75 14.21 26.70 -24.71
C LYS A 75 14.37 25.87 -25.99
N ARG A 76 15.35 24.97 -26.00
CA ARG A 76 15.65 24.06 -27.12
C ARG A 76 15.56 22.59 -26.70
N SER A 77 15.42 21.71 -27.68
CA SER A 77 15.56 20.28 -27.46
C SER A 77 17.01 19.94 -27.08
N LEU A 78 17.14 19.00 -26.14
CA LEU A 78 18.44 18.51 -25.68
C LEU A 78 18.97 17.47 -26.66
N THR A 79 20.26 17.55 -26.96
CA THR A 79 20.95 16.50 -27.71
C THR A 79 21.13 15.24 -26.84
N TYR A 80 21.51 14.13 -27.46
CA TYR A 80 21.76 12.87 -26.75
C TYR A 80 22.85 13.02 -25.67
N ASP A 81 23.94 13.72 -25.99
CA ASP A 81 25.04 13.95 -25.05
C ASP A 81 24.61 14.86 -23.89
N GLU A 82 23.88 15.94 -24.18
CA GLU A 82 23.31 16.84 -23.18
C GLU A 82 22.34 16.12 -22.24
N THR A 83 21.50 15.23 -22.77
CA THR A 83 20.57 14.41 -21.98
C THR A 83 21.33 13.51 -21.01
N ARG A 84 22.41 12.87 -21.47
CA ARG A 84 23.24 11.98 -20.65
C ARG A 84 24.01 12.74 -19.56
N ILE A 85 24.51 13.92 -19.88
CA ILE A 85 25.20 14.80 -18.92
C ILE A 85 24.21 15.26 -17.86
N LEU A 86 23.04 15.74 -18.27
CA LEU A 86 21.99 16.20 -17.36
C LEU A 86 21.51 15.08 -16.42
N ASP A 87 21.27 13.87 -16.94
CA ASP A 87 20.89 12.71 -16.13
C ASP A 87 21.97 12.38 -15.09
N LYS A 88 23.25 12.45 -15.48
CA LYS A 88 24.36 12.21 -14.55
C LYS A 88 24.49 13.30 -13.48
N ILE A 89 24.21 14.57 -13.82
CA ILE A 89 24.21 15.67 -12.85
C ILE A 89 23.06 15.48 -11.86
N LEU A 90 21.85 15.25 -12.36
CA LEU A 90 20.64 15.12 -11.54
C LEU A 90 20.68 13.86 -10.65
N SER A 91 21.16 12.73 -11.16
CA SER A 91 21.28 11.50 -10.37
C SER A 91 22.28 11.56 -9.22
N ASN A 92 23.27 12.47 -9.31
CA ASN A 92 24.23 12.72 -8.23
C ASN A 92 23.88 13.96 -7.39
N ALA A 93 22.84 14.70 -7.77
CA ALA A 93 22.45 15.93 -7.11
C ALA A 93 21.89 15.68 -5.71
N GLU A 94 22.06 16.67 -4.85
CA GLU A 94 21.61 16.58 -3.48
C GLU A 94 20.08 16.72 -3.36
N GLY A 95 19.45 15.75 -2.70
CA GLY A 95 18.00 15.71 -2.49
C GLY A 95 17.18 15.26 -3.71
N VAL A 96 17.81 14.96 -4.85
CA VAL A 96 17.11 14.43 -6.03
C VAL A 96 16.91 12.93 -5.88
N ILE A 97 15.66 12.49 -5.95
CA ILE A 97 15.25 11.09 -5.78
C ILE A 97 15.23 10.38 -7.13
N ASP A 98 14.64 11.01 -8.14
CA ASP A 98 14.52 10.47 -9.49
C ASP A 98 14.44 11.59 -10.53
N SER A 99 14.89 11.32 -11.75
CA SER A 99 14.81 12.27 -12.86
C SER A 99 14.40 11.56 -14.15
N THR A 100 13.45 12.15 -14.87
CA THR A 100 13.00 11.67 -16.18
C THR A 100 13.12 12.80 -17.18
N ILE A 101 14.00 12.65 -18.17
CA ILE A 101 14.22 13.66 -19.21
C ILE A 101 13.40 13.27 -20.43
N ASP A 102 12.62 14.22 -20.97
CA ASP A 102 11.92 14.10 -22.24
C ASP A 102 12.53 15.10 -23.25
N PRO A 103 13.47 14.66 -24.10
CA PRO A 103 14.10 15.52 -25.09
C PRO A 103 13.12 16.06 -26.14
N MET A 104 12.06 15.29 -26.45
CA MET A 104 11.05 15.66 -27.45
C MET A 104 10.07 16.68 -26.86
N GLY A 105 9.61 16.44 -25.63
CA GLY A 105 8.80 17.37 -24.85
C GLY A 105 9.54 18.62 -24.39
N ARG A 106 10.88 18.61 -24.46
CA ARG A 106 11.78 19.70 -24.01
C ARG A 106 11.62 20.01 -22.53
N PHE A 107 11.43 19.00 -21.70
CA PHE A 107 11.39 19.19 -20.25
C PHE A 107 12.07 18.04 -19.52
N VAL A 108 12.46 18.32 -18.27
CA VAL A 108 12.87 17.30 -17.32
C VAL A 108 11.91 17.32 -16.13
N ARG A 109 11.43 16.14 -15.76
CA ARG A 109 10.66 15.90 -14.55
C ARG A 109 11.61 15.42 -13.46
N ILE A 110 11.67 16.13 -12.34
CA ILE A 110 12.57 15.83 -11.23
C ILE A 110 11.74 15.60 -9.99
N ILE A 111 11.87 14.42 -9.39
CA ILE A 111 11.31 14.09 -8.07
C ILE A 111 12.39 14.38 -7.04
N TYR A 112 12.09 15.21 -6.05
CA TYR A 112 13.06 15.60 -5.02
C TYR A 112 12.47 15.57 -3.62
N ASN A 113 13.36 15.56 -2.63
CA ASN A 113 13.03 15.65 -1.22
C ASN A 113 13.01 17.13 -0.77
N PRO A 114 11.84 17.71 -0.47
CA PRO A 114 11.71 19.12 -0.10
C PRO A 114 12.39 19.47 1.24
N LEU A 115 12.69 18.48 2.08
CA LEU A 115 13.43 18.69 3.33
C LEU A 115 14.93 18.91 3.11
N THR A 116 15.45 18.51 1.95
CA THR A 116 16.90 18.56 1.65
C THR A 116 17.22 19.57 0.55
N THR A 117 16.34 19.74 -0.43
CA THR A 117 16.56 20.63 -1.58
C THR A 117 15.26 21.33 -1.97
N SER A 118 15.37 22.50 -2.62
CA SER A 118 14.24 23.30 -3.08
C SER A 118 14.20 23.38 -4.60
N SER A 119 13.02 23.67 -5.15
CA SER A 119 12.81 23.91 -6.58
C SER A 119 13.77 24.96 -7.17
N GLN A 120 14.06 26.02 -6.40
CA GLN A 120 15.01 27.07 -6.77
C GLN A 120 16.44 26.53 -6.89
N LYS A 121 16.89 25.76 -5.89
CA LYS A 121 18.25 25.19 -5.85
C LYS A 121 18.49 24.20 -6.99
N ILE A 122 17.47 23.42 -7.35
CA ILE A 122 17.53 22.51 -8.52
C ILE A 122 17.62 23.31 -9.82
N THR A 123 16.83 24.39 -9.95
CA THR A 123 16.85 25.24 -11.14
C THR A 123 18.20 25.93 -11.30
N GLU A 124 18.78 26.45 -10.21
CA GLU A 124 20.12 27.04 -10.17
C GLU A 124 21.21 26.02 -10.56
N LEU A 125 21.11 24.77 -10.09
CA LEU A 125 22.04 23.70 -10.47
C LEU A 125 22.04 23.44 -11.98
N ILE A 126 20.86 23.46 -12.60
CA ILE A 126 20.72 23.23 -14.05
C ILE A 126 21.24 24.42 -14.85
N VAL A 127 20.94 25.65 -14.43
CA VAL A 127 21.41 26.87 -15.11
C VAL A 127 22.93 27.01 -14.99
N SER A 128 23.50 26.77 -13.81
CA SER A 128 24.96 26.79 -13.59
C SER A 128 25.70 25.70 -14.36
N SER A 129 25.01 24.61 -14.73
CA SER A 129 25.54 23.55 -15.58
C SER A 129 25.49 23.88 -17.09
N GLY A 130 25.02 25.07 -17.46
CA GLY A 130 25.01 25.57 -18.85
C GLY A 130 23.73 25.31 -19.64
N PHE A 131 22.64 24.88 -18.99
CA PHE A 131 21.36 24.63 -19.65
C PHE A 131 20.44 25.86 -19.61
N GLU A 132 19.85 26.20 -20.75
CA GLU A 132 18.91 27.31 -20.85
C GLU A 132 17.47 26.88 -20.52
N VAL A 133 17.00 27.31 -19.36
CA VAL A 133 15.62 27.07 -18.88
C VAL A 133 14.68 28.16 -19.41
N SER A 134 13.49 27.75 -19.87
CA SER A 134 12.42 28.63 -20.36
C SER A 134 11.35 28.87 -19.30
N GLU A 135 10.87 27.80 -18.65
CA GLU A 135 9.79 27.86 -17.66
C GLU A 135 10.03 26.78 -16.61
N THR A 136 9.67 27.07 -15.37
CA THR A 136 9.73 26.12 -14.26
C THR A 136 8.35 26.01 -13.63
N LYS A 137 7.76 24.82 -13.69
CA LYS A 137 6.50 24.50 -13.01
C LYS A 137 6.81 23.60 -11.83
N SER A 138 6.75 24.18 -10.64
CA SER A 138 6.87 23.43 -9.38
C SER A 138 5.46 23.02 -8.97
N GLU A 139 5.18 21.73 -9.06
CA GLU A 139 3.96 21.15 -8.49
C GLU A 139 4.35 20.46 -7.20
N ALA A 140 3.91 20.98 -6.06
CA ALA A 140 4.00 20.19 -4.83
C ALA A 140 3.25 18.88 -5.10
N VAL A 141 3.91 17.73 -4.96
CA VAL A 141 3.23 16.43 -5.06
C VAL A 141 2.46 16.20 -3.77
N VAL A 142 1.34 16.90 -3.69
CA VAL A 142 0.16 16.52 -2.96
C VAL A 142 -0.98 16.79 -3.94
N GLU A 143 -1.26 15.83 -4.83
CA GLU A 143 -2.65 15.47 -5.22
C GLU A 143 -2.75 14.36 -6.28
N ASP A 144 -1.94 14.27 -7.35
CA ASP A 144 -2.42 13.50 -8.52
C ASP A 144 -1.97 12.00 -8.62
N VAL A 145 -0.99 11.51 -7.84
CA VAL A 145 -0.60 10.07 -7.90
C VAL A 145 -1.07 9.30 -6.65
N GLY A 146 -0.97 9.91 -5.47
CA GLY A 146 -1.45 9.33 -4.21
C GLY A 146 -2.96 9.14 -4.22
N GLU A 147 -3.70 10.17 -4.64
CA GLU A 147 -5.16 10.13 -4.65
C GLU A 147 -5.67 9.10 -5.67
N ARG A 148 -5.04 8.93 -6.84
CA ARG A 148 -5.40 7.87 -7.81
C ARG A 148 -5.10 6.46 -7.27
N VAL A 149 -4.01 6.26 -6.54
CA VAL A 149 -3.70 4.96 -5.91
C VAL A 149 -4.66 4.67 -4.76
N ILE A 150 -4.92 5.66 -3.91
CA ILE A 150 -5.84 5.57 -2.77
C ILE A 150 -7.28 5.38 -3.28
N ARG A 151 -7.73 6.10 -4.31
CA ARG A 151 -9.05 5.92 -4.95
C ARG A 151 -9.16 4.54 -5.59
N ARG A 152 -8.13 4.04 -6.28
CA ARG A 152 -8.13 2.66 -6.80
C ARG A 152 -8.23 1.63 -5.69
N GLU A 153 -7.53 1.85 -4.59
CA GLU A 153 -7.58 0.96 -3.42
C GLU A 153 -8.96 1.04 -2.74
N LEU A 154 -9.54 2.23 -2.63
CA LEU A 154 -10.88 2.47 -2.13
C LEU A 154 -11.93 1.79 -3.00
N GLU A 155 -11.84 1.90 -4.33
CA GLU A 155 -12.76 1.22 -5.25
C GLU A 155 -12.62 -0.31 -5.19
N ARG A 156 -11.40 -0.85 -5.02
CA ARG A 156 -11.20 -2.29 -4.76
C ARG A 156 -11.82 -2.74 -3.44
N LEU A 157 -11.64 -1.97 -2.38
CA LEU A 157 -12.26 -2.20 -1.07
C LEU A 157 -13.78 -2.12 -1.16
N LYS A 158 -14.32 -1.13 -1.87
CA LYS A 158 -15.75 -0.93 -2.10
C LYS A 158 -16.36 -2.12 -2.84
N ILE A 159 -15.72 -2.61 -3.90
CA ILE A 159 -16.15 -3.82 -4.61
C ILE A 159 -16.13 -5.03 -3.66
N SER A 160 -15.06 -5.20 -2.88
CA SER A 160 -14.91 -6.31 -1.93
C SER A 160 -15.99 -6.27 -0.83
N VAL A 161 -16.32 -5.09 -0.30
CA VAL A 161 -17.42 -4.88 0.65
C VAL A 161 -18.76 -5.14 -0.03
N MET A 162 -18.98 -4.59 -1.21
CA MET A 162 -20.25 -4.73 -1.94
C MET A 162 -20.56 -6.17 -2.33
N ILE A 163 -19.54 -7.01 -2.52
CA ILE A 163 -19.73 -8.46 -2.75
C ILE A 163 -19.87 -9.21 -1.42
N SER A 164 -18.96 -8.98 -0.48
CA SER A 164 -18.91 -9.79 0.75
C SER A 164 -20.09 -9.53 1.69
N MET A 165 -20.49 -8.27 1.87
CA MET A 165 -21.54 -7.87 2.81
C MET A 165 -22.92 -8.49 2.48
N PRO A 166 -23.47 -8.39 1.25
CA PRO A 166 -24.75 -9.03 0.94
C PRO A 166 -24.66 -10.56 1.04
N LEU A 167 -23.55 -11.19 0.62
CA LEU A 167 -23.37 -12.63 0.81
C LEU A 167 -23.35 -13.03 2.28
N THR A 168 -22.71 -12.25 3.15
CA THR A 168 -22.77 -12.49 4.60
C THR A 168 -24.15 -12.32 5.18
N ILE A 169 -24.91 -11.32 4.74
CA ILE A 169 -26.31 -11.15 5.17
C ILE A 169 -27.14 -12.37 4.75
N ILE A 170 -26.99 -12.84 3.50
CA ILE A 170 -27.67 -14.05 3.01
C ILE A 170 -27.30 -15.27 3.88
N LEU A 171 -26.02 -15.47 4.19
CA LEU A 171 -25.57 -16.53 5.08
C LEU A 171 -26.21 -16.42 6.48
N ILE A 172 -26.18 -15.25 7.10
CA ILE A 172 -26.78 -15.02 8.42
C ILE A 172 -28.28 -15.33 8.40
N ILE A 173 -29.00 -14.89 7.36
CA ILE A 173 -30.43 -15.19 7.20
C ILE A 173 -30.66 -16.70 7.07
N CYS A 174 -29.90 -17.38 6.21
CA CYS A 174 -30.03 -18.83 6.03
C CYS A 174 -29.69 -19.61 7.31
N TYR A 175 -28.68 -19.19 8.07
CA TYR A 175 -28.23 -19.90 9.28
C TYR A 175 -29.07 -19.60 10.52
N MET A 176 -29.46 -18.34 10.74
CA MET A 176 -30.25 -17.94 11.91
C MET A 176 -31.76 -18.04 11.70
N PHE A 177 -32.26 -17.76 10.50
CA PHE A 177 -33.71 -17.71 10.20
C PHE A 177 -34.17 -18.84 9.26
N GLY A 178 -33.27 -19.73 8.84
CA GLY A 178 -33.59 -20.83 7.93
C GLY A 178 -34.61 -21.84 8.48
N ASP A 179 -34.66 -21.99 9.81
CA ASP A 179 -35.64 -22.86 10.48
C ASP A 179 -37.04 -22.21 10.54
N LEU A 180 -37.09 -20.87 10.52
CA LEU A 180 -38.34 -20.09 10.56
C LEU A 180 -39.00 -19.96 9.18
N ILE A 181 -38.22 -19.91 8.10
CA ILE A 181 -38.71 -19.61 6.73
C ILE A 181 -39.15 -20.86 5.94
N THR A 182 -39.04 -22.08 6.51
CA THR A 182 -39.45 -23.34 5.85
C THR A 182 -38.93 -23.50 4.42
N ILE A 183 -37.69 -23.08 4.17
CA ILE A 183 -37.04 -23.29 2.86
C ILE A 183 -36.83 -24.81 2.72
N PRO A 184 -37.28 -25.47 1.64
CA PRO A 184 -37.19 -26.93 1.51
C PRO A 184 -35.74 -27.46 1.57
N LEU A 185 -34.76 -26.61 1.28
CA LEU A 185 -33.32 -26.89 1.38
C LEU A 185 -32.73 -26.70 2.80
N SER A 186 -33.48 -26.17 3.77
CA SER A 186 -32.98 -25.85 5.12
C SER A 186 -33.13 -26.98 6.15
N LYS A 187 -33.94 -28.01 5.87
CA LYS A 187 -34.22 -29.10 6.84
C LYS A 187 -33.06 -30.08 7.01
N ASP A 188 -32.33 -30.35 5.93
CA ASP A 188 -31.13 -31.17 6.00
C ASP A 188 -29.90 -30.28 6.24
N THR A 189 -29.41 -30.26 7.47
CA THR A 189 -28.22 -29.49 7.88
C THR A 189 -27.04 -29.75 6.94
N PHE A 190 -26.86 -31.00 6.50
CA PHE A 190 -25.80 -31.39 5.57
C PHE A 190 -25.94 -30.76 4.17
N LEU A 191 -27.13 -30.77 3.58
CA LEU A 191 -27.36 -30.18 2.25
C LEU A 191 -27.22 -28.66 2.31
N LYS A 192 -27.71 -28.04 3.38
CA LYS A 192 -27.55 -26.61 3.64
C LYS A 192 -26.06 -26.23 3.73
N ASP A 193 -25.27 -26.95 4.51
CA ASP A 193 -23.84 -26.68 4.66
C ASP A 193 -23.08 -26.87 3.34
N LEU A 194 -23.41 -27.92 2.57
CA LEU A 194 -22.74 -28.23 1.31
C LEU A 194 -23.08 -27.27 0.18
N PHE A 195 -24.37 -26.94 0.02
CA PHE A 195 -24.85 -26.15 -1.13
C PHE A 195 -24.95 -24.64 -0.86
N ILE A 196 -25.04 -24.22 0.40
CA ILE A 196 -25.15 -22.80 0.76
C ILE A 196 -23.91 -22.37 1.55
N GLY A 197 -23.59 -23.06 2.65
CA GLY A 197 -22.53 -22.68 3.58
C GLY A 197 -21.16 -22.58 2.92
N ILE A 198 -20.67 -23.70 2.38
CA ILE A 198 -19.35 -23.78 1.72
C ILE A 198 -19.23 -22.79 0.56
N PRO A 199 -20.10 -22.79 -0.48
CA PRO A 199 -19.87 -21.94 -1.64
C PRO A 199 -19.93 -20.44 -1.30
N LEU A 200 -20.93 -19.97 -0.54
CA LEU A 200 -21.03 -18.55 -0.21
C LEU A 200 -19.88 -18.10 0.69
N SER A 201 -19.55 -18.87 1.74
CA SER A 201 -18.44 -18.49 2.63
C SER A 201 -17.10 -18.52 1.90
N THR A 202 -16.86 -19.49 1.01
CA THR A 202 -15.65 -19.55 0.20
C THR A 202 -15.54 -18.35 -0.73
N ILE A 203 -16.64 -17.88 -1.32
CA ILE A 203 -16.64 -16.66 -2.13
C ILE A 203 -16.31 -15.43 -1.26
N VAL A 204 -16.93 -15.32 -0.08
CA VAL A 204 -16.68 -14.20 0.85
C VAL A 204 -15.21 -14.19 1.31
N LEU A 205 -14.69 -15.32 1.76
CA LEU A 205 -13.30 -15.48 2.19
C LEU A 205 -12.35 -15.29 1.02
N GLY A 206 -12.61 -15.88 -0.15
CA GLY A 206 -11.74 -15.78 -1.31
C GLY A 206 -11.61 -14.35 -1.81
N VAL A 207 -12.73 -13.69 -2.11
CA VAL A 207 -12.74 -12.32 -2.63
C VAL A 207 -12.29 -11.34 -1.54
N GLY A 208 -12.90 -11.43 -0.36
CA GLY A 208 -12.70 -10.49 0.74
C GLY A 208 -11.33 -10.59 1.42
N SER A 209 -10.76 -11.79 1.50
CA SER A 209 -9.49 -11.99 2.20
C SER A 209 -8.26 -11.99 1.29
N SER A 210 -8.42 -12.05 -0.04
CA SER A 210 -7.31 -12.11 -1.01
C SER A 210 -6.16 -11.12 -0.74
N ARG A 211 -6.51 -9.88 -0.37
CA ARG A 211 -5.55 -8.85 0.04
C ARG A 211 -4.89 -9.17 1.38
N PHE A 212 -5.69 -9.49 2.39
CA PHE A 212 -5.23 -9.74 3.76
C PHE A 212 -4.36 -11.00 3.85
N LEU A 213 -4.70 -12.04 3.09
CA LEU A 213 -3.97 -13.31 3.10
C LEU A 213 -2.51 -13.11 2.66
N LYS A 214 -2.28 -12.32 1.61
CA LYS A 214 -0.93 -12.03 1.12
C LYS A 214 -0.11 -11.24 2.14
N THR A 215 -0.72 -10.26 2.80
CA THR A 215 -0.08 -9.45 3.84
C THR A 215 0.19 -10.27 5.09
N ALA A 216 -0.79 -11.06 5.53
CA ALA A 216 -0.72 -11.96 6.68
C ALA A 216 0.40 -12.99 6.53
N ILE A 217 0.49 -13.67 5.38
CA ILE A 217 1.55 -14.66 5.11
C ILE A 217 2.94 -14.00 5.19
N ARG A 218 3.13 -12.85 4.56
CA ARG A 218 4.42 -12.13 4.62
C ARG A 218 4.75 -11.66 6.03
N SER A 219 3.77 -11.11 6.75
CA SER A 219 3.90 -10.64 8.12
C SER A 219 4.26 -11.77 9.09
N PHE A 220 3.67 -12.96 8.89
CA PHE A 220 3.96 -14.16 9.65
C PHE A 220 5.38 -14.68 9.37
N LEU A 221 5.79 -14.76 8.09
CA LEU A 221 7.14 -15.18 7.70
C LEU A 221 8.23 -14.24 8.21
N ASN A 222 7.93 -12.94 8.35
CA ASN A 222 8.86 -11.94 8.86
C ASN A 222 8.87 -11.82 10.40
N LEU A 223 8.20 -12.74 11.12
CA LEU A 223 8.05 -12.75 12.59
C LEU A 223 7.54 -11.41 13.15
N SER A 224 6.65 -10.74 12.42
CA SER A 224 6.06 -9.47 12.83
C SER A 224 4.56 -9.48 12.57
N PRO A 225 3.76 -10.27 13.32
CA PRO A 225 2.32 -10.41 13.11
C PRO A 225 1.58 -9.10 13.35
N GLY A 226 0.88 -8.61 12.32
CA GLY A 226 0.02 -7.42 12.39
C GLY A 226 -1.47 -7.76 12.53
N MET A 227 -2.33 -6.74 12.50
CA MET A 227 -3.79 -6.90 12.58
C MET A 227 -4.34 -7.87 11.52
N ASP A 228 -3.82 -7.81 10.29
CA ASP A 228 -4.26 -8.68 9.19
C ASP A 228 -3.94 -10.16 9.45
N ALA A 229 -2.84 -10.44 10.16
CA ALA A 229 -2.46 -11.80 10.50
C ALA A 229 -3.44 -12.42 11.51
N LEU A 230 -3.87 -11.66 12.51
CA LEU A 230 -4.84 -12.10 13.52
C LEU A 230 -6.21 -12.38 12.89
N VAL A 231 -6.69 -11.46 12.04
CA VAL A 231 -7.99 -11.60 11.36
C VAL A 231 -7.99 -12.82 10.44
N ILE A 232 -6.94 -13.00 9.64
CA ILE A 232 -6.83 -14.16 8.74
C ILE A 232 -6.79 -15.46 9.53
N LEU A 233 -5.98 -15.54 10.58
CA LEU A 233 -5.81 -16.77 11.34
C LEU A 233 -7.12 -17.18 12.02
N GLY A 234 -7.84 -16.22 12.62
CA GLY A 234 -9.15 -16.49 13.24
C GLY A 234 -10.20 -16.93 12.22
N THR A 235 -10.35 -16.19 11.13
CA THR A 235 -11.41 -16.44 10.13
C THR A 235 -11.18 -17.72 9.34
N TYR A 236 -9.94 -18.01 8.95
CA TYR A 236 -9.58 -19.28 8.31
C TYR A 236 -9.65 -20.46 9.26
N SER A 237 -9.30 -20.28 10.55
CA SER A 237 -9.46 -21.34 11.55
C SER A 237 -10.93 -21.75 11.68
N THR A 238 -11.84 -20.78 11.82
CA THR A 238 -13.29 -21.03 11.91
C THR A 238 -13.84 -21.64 10.61
N TYR A 239 -13.38 -21.19 9.45
CA TYR A 239 -13.79 -21.75 8.17
C TYR A 239 -13.34 -23.20 8.00
N ILE A 240 -12.08 -23.53 8.29
CA ILE A 240 -11.55 -24.90 8.19
C ILE A 240 -12.30 -25.83 9.15
N PHE A 241 -12.56 -25.40 10.38
CA PHE A 241 -13.35 -26.17 11.33
C PHE A 241 -14.77 -26.45 10.79
N SER A 242 -15.42 -25.43 10.25
CA SER A 242 -16.76 -25.54 9.67
C SER A 242 -16.77 -26.45 8.44
N LEU A 243 -15.72 -26.39 7.61
CA LEU A 243 -15.54 -27.26 6.44
C LEU A 243 -15.38 -28.73 6.84
N LEU A 244 -14.54 -29.02 7.83
CA LEU A 244 -14.34 -30.39 8.34
C LEU A 244 -15.61 -30.96 8.97
N THR A 245 -16.38 -30.12 9.66
CA THR A 245 -17.66 -30.49 10.26
C THR A 245 -18.72 -30.75 9.18
N ALA A 246 -18.80 -29.89 8.17
CA ALA A 246 -19.70 -30.06 7.02
C ALA A 246 -19.41 -31.36 6.24
N LEU A 247 -18.14 -31.75 6.12
CA LEU A 247 -17.72 -33.02 5.50
C LEU A 247 -17.91 -34.25 6.41
N ARG A 248 -18.49 -34.09 7.61
CA ARG A 248 -18.69 -35.14 8.63
C ARG A 248 -17.40 -35.81 9.12
N ILE A 249 -16.27 -35.12 9.02
CA ILE A 249 -14.98 -35.59 9.57
C ILE A 249 -14.94 -35.31 11.08
N LEU A 250 -15.47 -34.15 11.50
CA LEU A 250 -15.63 -33.76 12.89
C LEU A 250 -17.12 -33.67 13.26
N SER A 251 -17.43 -33.91 14.54
CA SER A 251 -18.76 -33.67 15.11
C SER A 251 -18.83 -32.26 15.69
N GLY A 252 -19.85 -31.49 15.31
CA GLY A 252 -20.01 -30.13 15.79
C GLY A 252 -21.07 -29.34 15.01
N GLN A 253 -21.19 -28.06 15.33
CA GLN A 253 -21.96 -27.10 14.57
C GLN A 253 -21.05 -26.33 13.61
N THR A 254 -21.59 -25.95 12.45
CA THR A 254 -20.89 -25.14 11.45
C THR A 254 -21.05 -23.66 11.77
N PHE A 255 -20.01 -22.88 11.48
CA PHE A 255 -19.92 -21.43 11.78
C PHE A 255 -19.47 -20.64 10.54
N PHE A 256 -20.02 -20.99 9.37
CA PHE A 256 -19.68 -20.35 8.10
C PHE A 256 -20.08 -18.87 8.11
N GLU A 257 -21.23 -18.55 8.70
CA GLU A 257 -21.73 -17.19 8.88
C GLU A 257 -20.81 -16.36 9.79
N ALA A 258 -20.31 -16.94 10.90
CA ALA A 258 -19.42 -16.23 11.80
C ALA A 258 -18.07 -15.89 11.14
N SER A 259 -17.44 -16.86 10.46
CA SER A 259 -16.18 -16.62 9.74
C SER A 259 -16.32 -15.54 8.66
N SER A 260 -17.43 -15.55 7.93
CA SER A 260 -17.70 -14.61 6.85
C SER A 260 -18.02 -13.22 7.41
N ALA A 261 -18.83 -13.14 8.47
CA ALA A 261 -19.22 -11.88 9.11
C ALA A 261 -17.99 -11.10 9.61
N VAL A 262 -17.04 -11.78 10.27
CA VAL A 262 -15.82 -11.13 10.76
C VAL A 262 -15.03 -10.48 9.61
N ILE A 263 -14.82 -11.18 8.49
CA ILE A 263 -14.13 -10.62 7.32
C ILE A 263 -14.88 -9.42 6.74
N SER A 264 -16.20 -9.53 6.58
CA SER A 264 -17.00 -8.44 6.02
C SER A 264 -17.01 -7.19 6.90
N PHE A 265 -17.09 -7.34 8.23
CA PHE A 265 -17.00 -6.20 9.14
C PHE A 265 -15.62 -5.55 9.16
N VAL A 266 -14.54 -6.36 9.11
CA VAL A 266 -13.17 -5.81 9.02
C VAL A 266 -12.96 -5.05 7.71
N LEU A 267 -13.46 -5.58 6.59
CA LEU A 267 -13.43 -4.89 5.28
C LEU A 267 -14.20 -3.58 5.32
N LEU A 268 -15.41 -3.59 5.89
CA LEU A 268 -16.23 -2.40 6.04
C LEU A 268 -15.54 -1.35 6.91
N GLY A 269 -14.96 -1.75 8.03
CA GLY A 269 -14.20 -0.87 8.93
C GLY A 269 -13.03 -0.19 8.21
N ARG A 270 -12.22 -0.96 7.48
CA ARG A 270 -11.12 -0.40 6.68
C ARG A 270 -11.60 0.51 5.55
N TYR A 271 -12.71 0.17 4.90
CA TYR A 271 -13.31 1.04 3.89
C TYR A 271 -13.72 2.39 4.49
N ILE A 272 -14.36 2.40 5.65
CA ILE A 272 -14.74 3.63 6.37
C ILE A 272 -13.48 4.41 6.80
N GLU A 273 -12.48 3.74 7.36
CA GLU A 273 -11.22 4.38 7.80
C GLU A 273 -10.53 5.12 6.65
N ILE A 274 -10.34 4.47 5.50
CA ILE A 274 -9.67 5.07 4.34
C ILE A 274 -10.54 6.19 3.76
N ARG A 275 -11.86 6.00 3.71
CA ARG A 275 -12.79 7.00 3.17
C ARG A 275 -12.88 8.25 4.06
N LEU A 276 -12.71 8.11 5.37
CA LEU A 276 -12.65 9.24 6.30
C LEU A 276 -11.32 9.98 6.18
N LYS A 277 -10.19 9.28 6.09
CA LYS A 277 -8.87 9.89 5.88
C LYS A 277 -8.83 10.76 4.62
N ILE A 278 -9.35 10.27 3.51
CA ILE A 278 -9.46 11.06 2.26
C ILE A 278 -10.28 12.34 2.46
N ARG A 279 -11.31 12.32 3.32
CA ARG A 279 -12.19 13.47 3.54
C ARG A 279 -11.58 14.50 4.49
N GLU A 280 -10.67 14.09 5.37
CA GLU A 280 -9.96 15.01 6.28
C GLU A 280 -8.79 15.72 5.58
N ASP A 281 -8.25 15.12 4.51
CA ASP A 281 -7.16 15.69 3.69
C ASP A 281 -7.65 16.65 2.56
N LEU A 282 -8.98 16.84 2.40
CA LEU A 282 -9.66 17.67 1.40
C LEU A 282 -10.34 18.90 2.05
#